data_AF-R7MYP4-F1
#
_entry.id   AF-R7MYP4-F1
#
_cell.length_a   1.000
_cell.length_b   1.000
_cell.length_c   1.000
_cell.angle_alpha   90.00
_cell.angle_beta   90.00
_cell.angle_gamma   90.00
#
_symmetry.space_group_name_H-M   'P 1'
#
loop_
_entity.id
_entity.type
_entity.pdbx_description
1 polymer ?
#
loop_
_entity_poly.entity_id
_entity_poly.type
_entity_poly.pdbx_seq_one_letter_code
_entity_poly.pdbx_strand_id
1 'polypeptide(L)'
;MKRLFLLLAAWCCLGLGTVLAYNPYAPNQFDAVDRHTWEYKAVYDLSKAGLTGAPMERFAPSYNLTRYEVTEMIATAMKNRSRATADQQQEIDKLAQSYADDLRYVTDAAQEANQTPKGVVFDWKEGTLGAGY
;
A
#
# COMPACT_ATOMS: atom_id res chain seq x y z
N MET A 1 0.13 -18.54 -48.28
CA MET A 1 0.56 -17.13 -48.07
C MET A 1 -0.48 -16.25 -47.40
N LYS A 2 -1.76 -16.24 -47.83
CA LYS A 2 -2.83 -15.39 -47.21
C LYS A 2 -3.15 -15.70 -45.73
N ARG A 3 -3.08 -16.98 -45.33
CA ARG A 3 -3.33 -17.41 -43.93
C ARG A 3 -2.18 -17.07 -42.97
N LEU A 4 -0.94 -17.05 -43.47
CA LEU A 4 0.22 -16.60 -42.69
C LEU A 4 0.14 -15.09 -42.40
N PHE A 5 -0.29 -14.31 -43.38
CA PHE A 5 -0.52 -12.86 -43.22
C PHE A 5 -1.60 -12.54 -42.18
N LEU A 6 -2.67 -13.33 -42.13
CA LEU A 6 -3.74 -13.16 -41.12
C LEU A 6 -3.26 -13.53 -39.70
N LEU A 7 -2.42 -14.56 -39.57
CA LEU A 7 -1.84 -14.94 -38.27
C LEU A 7 -0.79 -13.93 -37.78
N LEU A 8 0.01 -13.35 -38.68
CA LEU A 8 0.97 -12.30 -38.35
C LEU A 8 0.27 -10.99 -37.92
N ALA A 9 -0.84 -10.65 -38.58
CA ALA A 9 -1.66 -9.49 -38.24
C ALA A 9 -2.36 -9.66 -36.87
N ALA A 10 -2.86 -10.86 -36.56
CA ALA A 10 -3.48 -11.15 -35.27
C ALA A 10 -2.49 -11.07 -34.10
N TRP A 11 -1.22 -11.45 -34.31
CA TRP A 11 -0.17 -11.35 -33.28
C TRP A 11 0.19 -9.89 -32.95
N CYS A 12 0.19 -9.00 -33.96
CA CYS A 12 0.42 -7.57 -33.75
C CYS A 12 -0.62 -6.90 -32.84
N CYS A 13 -1.83 -7.47 -32.72
CA CYS A 13 -2.92 -6.90 -31.91
C CYS A 13 -2.89 -7.32 -30.43
N LEU A 14 -2.04 -8.27 -30.02
CA LEU A 14 -2.02 -8.82 -28.66
C LEU A 14 -0.96 -8.19 -27.73
N GLY A 15 -0.24 -7.16 -28.18
CA GLY A 15 0.97 -6.67 -27.51
C GLY A 15 0.85 -5.47 -26.55
N LEU A 16 -0.31 -4.82 -26.39
CA LEU A 16 -0.38 -3.51 -25.69
C LEU A 16 -1.36 -3.50 -24.51
N GLY A 17 -1.31 -4.54 -23.69
CA GLY A 17 -2.24 -4.74 -22.58
C GLY A 17 -1.61 -4.71 -21.18
N THR A 18 -0.50 -4.01 -20.94
CA THR A 18 -0.09 -3.72 -19.56
C THR A 18 -0.64 -2.35 -19.17
N VAL A 19 -1.88 -2.33 -18.66
CA VAL A 19 -2.37 -1.18 -17.89
C VAL A 19 -1.61 -1.21 -16.56
N LEU A 20 -0.40 -0.67 -16.56
CA LEU A 20 0.19 -0.22 -15.31
C LEU A 20 -0.70 0.92 -14.86
N ALA A 21 -1.47 0.71 -13.79
CA ALA A 21 -2.08 1.79 -13.01
C ALA A 21 -0.96 2.57 -12.27
N TYR A 22 0.10 2.94 -12.99
CA TYR A 22 1.19 3.76 -12.52
C TYR A 22 0.72 5.20 -12.62
N ASN A 23 0.29 5.76 -11.49
CA ASN A 23 0.10 7.19 -11.36
C ASN A 23 1.45 7.80 -10.94
N PRO A 24 2.23 8.40 -11.84
CA PRO A 24 3.53 9.02 -11.50
C PRO A 24 3.40 10.18 -10.50
N TYR A 25 2.17 10.64 -10.23
CA TYR A 25 1.87 11.71 -9.29
C TYR A 25 1.32 11.21 -7.95
N ALA A 26 1.09 9.90 -7.79
CA ALA A 26 0.76 9.31 -6.49
C ALA A 26 2.06 8.98 -5.73
N PRO A 27 2.17 9.31 -4.43
CA PRO A 27 3.31 8.91 -3.62
C PRO A 27 3.49 7.39 -3.65
N ASN A 28 4.69 6.92 -4.00
CA ASN A 28 5.02 5.51 -3.94
C ASN A 28 5.04 5.05 -2.47
N GLN A 29 4.29 4.00 -2.16
CA GLN A 29 4.16 3.45 -0.81
C GLN A 29 5.46 2.83 -0.28
N PHE A 30 6.34 2.39 -1.18
CA PHE A 30 7.60 1.75 -0.83
C PHE A 30 8.79 2.71 -0.83
N ASP A 31 8.57 3.98 -1.16
CA ASP A 31 9.61 4.99 -1.05
C ASP A 31 9.89 5.29 0.43
N ALA A 32 11.17 5.57 0.71
CA ALA A 32 11.60 6.00 2.04
C ALA A 32 11.04 7.38 2.38
N VAL A 33 10.50 7.53 3.58
CA VAL A 33 10.11 8.83 4.13
C VAL A 33 11.37 9.57 4.59
N ASP A 34 11.55 10.78 4.09
CA ASP A 34 12.69 11.62 4.46
C ASP A 34 12.67 11.95 5.97
N ARG A 35 13.81 11.74 6.63
CA ARG A 35 13.96 11.87 8.09
C ARG A 35 13.85 13.30 8.62
N HIS A 36 13.98 14.29 7.75
CA HIS A 36 13.86 15.70 8.09
C HIS A 36 12.42 16.21 8.00
N THR A 37 11.52 15.43 7.42
CA THR A 37 10.08 15.73 7.38
C THR A 37 9.47 15.80 8.77
N TRP A 38 8.35 16.50 8.90
CA TRP A 38 7.69 16.61 10.19
C TRP A 38 6.95 15.31 10.53
N GLU A 39 6.48 14.57 9.54
CA GLU A 39 5.77 13.32 9.68
C GLU A 39 6.67 12.23 10.26
N TYR A 40 7.91 12.12 9.78
CA TYR A 40 8.89 11.20 10.34
C TYR A 40 9.16 11.51 11.83
N LYS A 41 9.36 12.79 12.15
CA LYS A 41 9.65 13.24 13.54
C LYS A 41 8.46 12.98 14.47
N ALA A 42 7.26 13.29 14.02
CA ALA A 42 6.02 13.05 14.75
C ALA A 42 5.83 11.56 15.05
N VAL A 43 5.96 10.70 14.03
CA VAL A 43 5.81 9.24 14.21
C VAL A 43 6.94 8.67 15.08
N TYR A 44 8.15 9.22 15.01
CA TYR A 44 9.25 8.88 15.91
C TYR A 44 8.93 9.20 17.37
N ASP A 45 8.41 10.40 17.67
CA ASP A 45 8.06 10.80 19.04
C ASP A 45 6.85 10.02 19.58
N LEU A 46 5.85 9.75 18.75
CA LEU A 46 4.73 8.86 19.09
C LEU A 46 5.22 7.41 19.34
N SER A 47 6.24 6.94 18.63
CA SER A 47 6.83 5.62 18.85
C SER A 47 7.59 5.53 20.17
N LYS A 48 8.35 6.57 20.54
CA LYS A 48 8.96 6.64 21.89
C LYS A 48 7.90 6.60 22.99
N ALA A 49 6.74 7.21 22.75
CA ALA A 49 5.61 7.18 23.68
C ALA A 49 4.86 5.84 23.69
N GLY A 50 5.24 4.87 22.85
CA GLY A 50 4.60 3.56 22.76
C GLY A 50 3.23 3.57 22.10
N LEU A 51 2.91 4.62 21.33
CA LEU A 51 1.60 4.77 20.69
C LEU A 51 1.50 4.07 19.33
N THR A 52 2.61 3.93 18.62
CA THR A 52 2.66 3.33 17.27
C THR A 52 2.84 1.81 17.27
N GLY A 53 3.22 1.23 18.42
CA GLY A 53 3.61 -0.19 18.52
C GLY A 53 4.93 -0.55 17.82
N ALA A 54 5.59 0.39 17.14
CA ALA A 54 6.84 0.16 16.46
C ALA A 54 8.02 0.13 17.43
N PRO A 55 8.95 -0.83 17.29
CA PRO A 55 10.16 -0.85 18.08
C PRO A 55 11.15 0.22 17.57
N MET A 56 11.94 0.82 18.46
CA MET A 56 12.78 1.98 18.14
C MET A 56 13.90 1.68 17.13
N GLU A 57 14.26 0.41 16.97
CA GLU A 57 15.20 -0.09 15.97
C GLU A 57 14.75 0.24 14.53
N ARG A 58 13.44 0.42 14.30
CA ARG A 58 12.91 0.88 13.01
C ARG A 58 13.35 2.30 12.65
N PHE A 59 13.78 3.11 13.62
CA PHE A 59 14.28 4.47 13.40
C PHE A 59 15.81 4.54 13.39
N ALA A 60 16.51 3.41 13.35
CA ALA A 60 17.97 3.38 13.27
C ALA A 60 18.48 4.07 11.99
N PRO A 61 19.66 4.72 12.01
CA PRO A 61 20.20 5.41 10.82
C PRO A 61 20.40 4.50 9.59
N SER A 62 20.60 3.21 9.81
CA SER A 62 20.75 2.18 8.77
C SER A 62 19.42 1.69 8.18
N TYR A 63 18.29 2.05 8.79
CA TYR A 63 16.96 1.64 8.34
C TYR A 63 16.23 2.82 7.68
N ASN A 64 15.65 2.57 6.52
CA ASN A 64 14.84 3.55 5.80
C ASN A 64 13.38 3.16 5.93
N LEU A 65 12.62 3.91 6.73
CA LEU A 65 11.19 3.69 6.86
C LEU A 65 10.47 4.03 5.57
N THR A 66 9.73 3.07 5.04
CA THR A 66 8.87 3.27 3.89
C THR A 66 7.62 4.05 4.27
N ARG A 67 7.00 4.70 3.29
CA ARG A 67 5.71 5.39 3.47
C ARG A 67 4.62 4.45 3.99
N TYR A 68 4.61 3.20 3.51
CA TYR A 68 3.69 2.16 3.98
C TYR A 68 3.89 1.85 5.47
N GLU A 69 5.13 1.64 5.92
CA GLU A 69 5.41 1.38 7.34
C GLU A 69 5.02 2.57 8.23
N VAL A 70 5.32 3.79 7.81
CA VAL A 70 4.88 5.00 8.52
C VAL A 70 3.34 5.04 8.61
N THR A 71 2.65 4.64 7.55
CA THR A 71 1.18 4.56 7.54
C THR A 71 0.65 3.53 8.55
N GLU A 72 1.26 2.35 8.66
CA GLU A 72 0.89 1.34 9.67
C GLU A 72 1.13 1.85 11.11
N MET A 73 2.21 2.59 11.32
CA MET A 73 2.50 3.24 12.61
C MET A 73 1.45 4.29 12.97
N ILE A 74 1.03 5.12 12.00
CA ILE A 74 -0.03 6.12 12.18
C ILE A 74 -1.36 5.42 12.50
N ALA A 75 -1.73 4.38 11.75
CA ALA A 75 -2.95 3.60 12.00
C ALA A 75 -2.97 3.01 13.42
N THR A 76 -1.83 2.50 13.89
CA THR A 76 -1.70 1.99 15.27
C THR A 76 -1.81 3.11 16.30
N ALA A 77 -1.19 4.26 16.05
CA ALA A 77 -1.31 5.44 16.91
C ALA A 77 -2.76 5.96 17.00
N MET A 78 -3.51 5.92 15.90
CA MET A 78 -4.95 6.24 15.88
C MET A 78 -5.75 5.28 16.77
N LYS A 79 -5.46 3.97 16.73
CA LYS A 79 -6.08 2.97 17.62
C LYS A 79 -5.73 3.21 19.09
N ASN A 80 -4.54 3.75 19.38
CA ASN A 80 -4.08 4.08 20.72
C ASN A 80 -4.35 5.53 21.16
N ARG A 81 -5.06 6.34 20.36
CA ARG A 81 -5.24 7.79 20.58
C ARG A 81 -5.84 8.13 21.95
N SER A 82 -6.70 7.28 22.50
CA SER A 82 -7.30 7.47 23.84
C SER A 82 -6.29 7.41 24.99
N ARG A 83 -5.12 6.82 24.77
CA ARG A 83 -4.01 6.72 25.74
C ARG A 83 -3.02 7.89 25.64
N ALA A 84 -3.14 8.72 24.60
CA ALA A 84 -2.22 9.80 24.29
C ALA A 84 -2.58 11.10 25.04
N THR A 85 -1.58 11.96 25.26
CA THR A 85 -1.79 13.33 25.79
C THR A 85 -2.56 14.20 24.78
N ALA A 86 -3.07 15.36 25.19
CA ALA A 86 -3.80 16.27 24.31
C ALA A 86 -2.94 16.69 23.08
N ASP A 87 -1.67 17.03 23.30
CA ASP A 87 -0.76 17.43 22.21
C ASP A 87 -0.50 16.27 21.25
N GLN A 88 -0.28 15.06 21.77
CA GLN A 88 -0.08 13.86 20.95
C GLN A 88 -1.34 13.49 20.17
N GLN A 89 -2.53 13.68 20.75
CA GLN A 89 -3.79 13.48 20.04
C GLN A 89 -3.91 14.42 18.84
N GLN A 90 -3.55 15.70 19.01
CA GLN A 90 -3.52 16.66 17.91
C GLN A 90 -2.49 16.27 16.83
N GLU A 91 -1.33 15.77 17.24
CA GLU A 91 -0.30 15.29 16.31
C GLU A 91 -0.77 14.05 15.53
N ILE A 92 -1.44 13.10 16.20
CA ILE A 92 -2.08 11.94 15.56
C ILE A 92 -3.14 12.38 14.56
N ASP A 93 -3.98 13.36 14.89
CA ASP A 93 -5.02 13.86 13.99
C ASP A 93 -4.42 14.52 12.75
N LYS A 94 -3.35 15.30 12.92
CA LYS A 94 -2.64 15.95 11.81
C LYS A 94 -1.97 14.92 10.90
N LEU A 95 -1.37 13.87 11.46
CA LEU A 95 -0.83 12.74 10.71
C LEU A 95 -1.93 12.00 9.95
N ALA A 96 -3.05 11.71 10.60
CA ALA A 96 -4.19 11.05 9.98
C ALA A 96 -4.76 11.85 8.81
N GLN A 97 -4.80 13.18 8.92
CA GLN A 97 -5.20 14.06 7.82
C GLN A 97 -4.21 14.02 6.66
N SER A 98 -2.90 14.01 6.95
CA SER A 98 -1.84 14.07 5.94
C SER A 98 -1.65 12.74 5.19
N TYR A 99 -1.97 11.63 5.86
CA TYR A 99 -1.90 10.26 5.32
C TYR A 99 -3.29 9.69 5.01
N ALA A 100 -4.33 10.53 4.88
CA ALA A 100 -5.71 10.08 4.74
C ALA A 100 -5.90 9.09 3.57
N ASP A 101 -5.25 9.34 2.44
CA ASP A 101 -5.31 8.45 1.27
C ASP A 101 -4.56 7.13 1.51
N ASP A 102 -3.42 7.17 2.20
CA ASP A 102 -2.60 5.98 2.47
C ASP A 102 -3.26 5.08 3.53
N LEU A 103 -3.91 5.67 4.52
CA LEU A 103 -4.62 4.96 5.58
C LEU A 103 -5.77 4.09 5.03
N ARG A 104 -6.27 4.38 3.82
CA ARG A 104 -7.26 3.55 3.14
C ARG A 104 -6.74 2.18 2.74
N TYR A 105 -5.44 1.91 2.86
CA TYR A 105 -4.85 0.60 2.55
C TYR A 105 -4.67 -0.29 3.80
N VAL A 106 -4.56 0.30 4.99
CA VAL A 106 -4.18 -0.42 6.23
C VAL A 106 -5.25 -0.38 7.33
N THR A 107 -6.31 0.40 7.16
CA THR A 107 -7.43 0.45 8.10
C THR A 107 -8.45 -0.66 7.81
N ASP A 108 -9.23 -1.03 8.82
CA ASP A 108 -10.18 -2.15 8.73
C ASP A 108 -11.21 -1.98 7.58
N ALA A 109 -11.54 -0.72 7.22
CA ALA A 109 -12.37 -0.40 6.04
C ALA A 109 -11.74 -0.85 4.70
N ALA A 110 -10.41 -0.89 4.61
CA ALA A 110 -9.66 -1.43 3.48
C ALA A 110 -9.78 -2.96 3.39
N GLN A 111 -9.83 -3.61 4.55
CA GLN A 111 -9.84 -5.07 4.66
C GLN A 111 -11.21 -5.66 4.29
N GLU A 112 -12.31 -4.97 4.58
CA GLU A 112 -13.66 -5.36 4.14
C GLU A 112 -13.82 -5.25 2.61
N ALA A 113 -13.23 -4.23 1.98
CA ALA A 113 -13.22 -4.08 0.52
C ALA A 113 -12.41 -5.16 -0.22
N ASN A 114 -11.37 -5.71 0.43
CA ASN A 114 -10.56 -6.81 -0.09
C ASN A 114 -11.15 -8.22 0.18
N GLN A 115 -12.29 -8.32 0.88
CA GLN A 115 -12.88 -9.60 1.28
C GLN A 115 -13.86 -10.23 0.27
N THR A 116 -14.05 -9.67 -0.95
CA THR A 116 -14.89 -10.34 -1.96
C THR A 116 -14.35 -10.23 -3.40
N PRO A 117 -14.29 -11.32 -4.21
CA PRO A 117 -14.45 -12.73 -3.90
C PRO A 117 -13.09 -13.46 -3.77
N LYS A 118 -13.08 -14.51 -2.93
CA LYS A 118 -12.00 -15.51 -2.89
C LYS A 118 -11.68 -15.94 -4.32
N GLY A 119 -10.48 -15.63 -4.79
CA GLY A 119 -10.02 -16.03 -6.11
C GLY A 119 -10.31 -17.52 -6.31
N VAL A 120 -10.84 -17.87 -7.48
CA VAL A 120 -11.01 -19.27 -7.87
C VAL A 120 -9.62 -19.90 -7.82
N VAL A 121 -9.48 -21.01 -7.09
CA VAL A 121 -8.22 -21.76 -7.04
C VAL A 121 -7.88 -22.17 -8.48
N PHE A 122 -6.81 -21.60 -9.03
CA PHE A 122 -6.31 -22.00 -10.33
C PHE A 122 -5.70 -23.40 -10.21
N ASP A 123 -6.41 -24.42 -10.69
CA ASP A 123 -5.86 -25.77 -10.76
C ASP A 123 -5.00 -25.92 -12.02
N TRP A 124 -3.69 -25.75 -11.84
CA TRP A 124 -2.67 -25.95 -12.87
C TRP A 124 -2.62 -27.37 -13.48
N LYS A 125 -3.30 -28.37 -12.91
CA LYS A 125 -3.32 -29.74 -13.45
C LYS A 125 -4.47 -30.00 -14.42
N GLU A 126 -5.54 -29.22 -14.37
CA GLU A 126 -6.67 -29.37 -15.27
C GLU A 126 -6.52 -28.45 -16.49
N GLY A 127 -5.56 -28.82 -17.34
CA GLY A 127 -5.40 -28.24 -18.67
C GLY A 127 -6.53 -28.69 -19.60
N THR A 128 -7.72 -28.14 -19.47
CA THR A 128 -8.71 -28.16 -20.56
C THR A 128 -9.06 -26.74 -20.93
N LEU A 129 -8.43 -26.28 -22.02
CA LEU A 129 -8.89 -25.16 -22.82
C LEU A 129 -10.35 -25.44 -23.21
N GLY A 130 -11.28 -24.83 -22.49
CA GLY A 130 -12.67 -24.76 -22.90
C GLY A 130 -12.73 -23.97 -24.21
N ALA A 131 -12.70 -24.68 -25.32
CA ALA A 131 -13.16 -24.16 -26.60
C ALA A 131 -14.67 -23.89 -26.47
N GLY A 132 -15.01 -22.64 -26.14
CA GLY A 132 -16.35 -22.08 -26.30
C GLY A 132 -16.37 -21.25 -27.58
N TYR A 133 -17.19 -21.69 -28.53
CA TYR A 133 -17.53 -21.02 -29.79
C TYR A 133 -18.17 -19.65 -29.56
#